data_AF-A0A6G4RGW4-F1
#
_entry.id   AF-A0A6G4RGW4-F1
#
_cell.length_a   1.000
_cell.length_b   1.000
_cell.length_c   1.000
_cell.angle_alpha   90.00
_cell.angle_beta   90.00
_cell.angle_gamma   90.00
#
_symmetry.space_group_name_H-M   'P 1'
#
loop_
_entity.id
_entity.type
_entity.pdbx_description
1 polymer ?
#
loop_
_entity_poly.entity_id
_entity_poly.type
_entity_poly.pdbx_seq_one_letter_code
_entity_poly.pdbx_strand_id
1 'polypeptide(L)'
;MFGGATSYVETLDAIIAYVNAQQPTTDELVGWHRGRFERVSSRDSILRRCDYLEDVSFLEVHADEWELGIEGQHYLKHQSTDTLLEIMCRRNLGLRSLLYALSVGPMSIEDVGRQQLNTHPELGWDPSNHDMALQRVNWLRSLGVVQKDGNQYTLTAEGRQFTDNAVEEWAESTMVGESAVSDPLMAGTYETTVEAREIDPEFRATALYQFDQCCAVSDVDHPALLDVAHILPWSDYPEYRADLQNVLPLSKIHHAAFDRKLFTIDAEFHLQVNPQFETDSQLLRETICDRAGEQVLIPDNTVSPKYLEAHNAVLEWV
;
A
#
# COMPACT_ATOMS: atom_id res chain seq x y z
N MET A 1 -10.00 -15.67 -14.63
CA MET A 1 -9.89 -14.32 -15.22
C MET A 1 -11.25 -13.81 -15.70
N PHE A 2 -11.68 -12.63 -15.26
CA PHE A 2 -12.97 -11.97 -15.55
C PHE A 2 -13.09 -11.43 -17.00
N GLY A 3 -12.92 -12.30 -18.01
CA GLY A 3 -12.83 -11.85 -19.40
C GLY A 3 -11.46 -11.23 -19.72
N GLY A 4 -11.40 -10.36 -20.73
CA GLY A 4 -10.16 -9.69 -21.13
C GLY A 4 -9.56 -8.85 -20.00
N ALA A 5 -8.29 -8.49 -20.15
CA ALA A 5 -7.48 -7.88 -19.09
C ALA A 5 -7.96 -6.49 -18.58
N THR A 6 -9.00 -5.92 -19.18
CA THR A 6 -9.61 -4.61 -18.83
C THR A 6 -11.13 -4.69 -18.67
N SER A 7 -11.70 -5.89 -18.56
CA SER A 7 -13.15 -6.14 -18.52
C SER A 7 -13.65 -6.54 -17.13
N TYR A 8 -12.82 -6.43 -16.10
CA TYR A 8 -13.12 -6.97 -14.76
C TYR A 8 -14.26 -6.18 -14.11
N VAL A 9 -14.20 -4.85 -14.15
CA VAL A 9 -15.23 -3.93 -13.64
C VAL A 9 -16.54 -4.10 -14.42
N GLU A 10 -16.49 -4.12 -15.75
CA GLU A 10 -17.70 -4.35 -16.57
C GLU A 10 -18.36 -5.71 -16.25
N THR A 11 -17.54 -6.75 -16.02
CA THR A 11 -18.04 -8.07 -15.63
C THR A 11 -18.67 -8.05 -14.25
N LEU A 12 -18.02 -7.37 -13.28
CA LEU A 12 -18.56 -7.18 -11.93
C LEU A 12 -19.90 -6.44 -11.96
N ASP A 13 -19.97 -5.31 -12.67
CA ASP A 13 -21.18 -4.49 -12.77
C ASP A 13 -22.36 -5.30 -13.33
N ALA A 14 -22.10 -6.10 -14.38
CA ALA A 14 -23.11 -6.96 -14.96
C ALA A 14 -23.58 -8.07 -14.00
N ILE A 15 -22.66 -8.67 -13.24
CA ILE A 15 -22.99 -9.70 -12.23
C ILE A 15 -23.84 -9.08 -11.11
N ILE A 16 -23.41 -7.95 -10.55
CA ILE A 16 -24.12 -7.23 -9.49
C ILE A 16 -25.53 -6.85 -9.96
N ALA A 17 -25.66 -6.29 -11.16
CA ALA A 17 -26.96 -5.91 -11.70
C ALA A 17 -27.90 -7.12 -11.86
N TYR A 18 -27.38 -8.27 -12.31
CA TYR A 18 -28.17 -9.48 -12.47
C TYR A 18 -28.58 -10.08 -11.13
N VAL A 19 -27.64 -10.23 -10.20
CA VAL A 19 -27.90 -10.77 -8.85
C VAL A 19 -28.91 -9.91 -8.11
N ASN A 20 -28.73 -8.59 -8.11
CA ASN A 20 -29.66 -7.65 -7.49
C ASN A 20 -31.08 -7.74 -8.06
N ALA A 21 -31.20 -8.02 -9.36
CA ALA A 21 -32.49 -8.06 -10.04
C ALA A 21 -33.21 -9.41 -9.91
N GLN A 22 -32.48 -10.51 -9.77
CA GLN A 22 -33.05 -11.86 -9.96
C GLN A 22 -32.86 -12.80 -8.77
N GLN A 23 -31.95 -12.50 -7.84
CA GLN A 23 -31.58 -13.39 -6.73
C GLN A 23 -31.40 -14.86 -7.20
N PRO A 24 -30.52 -15.10 -8.20
CA PRO A 24 -30.51 -16.35 -8.93
C PRO A 24 -29.94 -17.49 -8.09
N THR A 25 -30.41 -18.71 -8.37
CA THR A 25 -29.69 -19.92 -7.95
C THR A 25 -28.32 -20.01 -8.62
N THR A 26 -27.42 -20.85 -8.09
CA THR A 26 -26.10 -21.10 -8.71
C THR A 26 -26.20 -21.54 -10.17
N ASP A 27 -27.18 -22.39 -10.52
CA ASP A 27 -27.35 -22.86 -11.89
C ASP A 27 -27.87 -21.77 -12.83
N GLU A 28 -28.77 -20.92 -12.36
CA GLU A 28 -29.26 -19.76 -13.12
C GLU A 28 -28.15 -18.73 -13.35
N LEU A 29 -27.33 -18.45 -12.33
CA LEU A 29 -26.18 -17.55 -12.45
C LEU A 29 -25.16 -18.08 -13.47
N VAL A 30 -24.84 -19.37 -13.42
CA VAL A 30 -23.94 -20.01 -14.40
C VAL A 30 -24.54 -19.98 -15.81
N GLY A 31 -25.84 -20.25 -15.94
CA GLY A 31 -26.56 -20.19 -17.21
C GLY A 31 -26.55 -18.80 -17.84
N TRP A 32 -26.90 -17.78 -17.04
CA TRP A 32 -26.86 -16.38 -17.44
C TRP A 32 -25.45 -15.94 -17.83
N HIS A 33 -24.43 -16.27 -17.02
CA HIS A 33 -23.05 -15.87 -17.29
C HIS A 33 -22.53 -16.43 -18.62
N ARG A 34 -22.87 -17.68 -18.95
CA ARG A 34 -22.53 -18.29 -20.25
C ARG A 34 -23.19 -17.59 -21.44
N GLY A 35 -24.43 -17.16 -21.27
CA GLY A 35 -25.15 -16.41 -22.30
C GLY A 35 -24.65 -14.98 -22.45
N ARG A 36 -24.18 -14.35 -21.36
CA ARG A 36 -23.72 -12.96 -21.33
C ARG A 36 -22.28 -12.78 -21.83
N PHE A 37 -21.38 -13.71 -21.50
CA PHE A 37 -19.94 -13.57 -21.75
C PHE A 37 -19.41 -14.68 -22.66
N GLU A 38 -19.27 -14.39 -23.95
CA GLU A 38 -18.87 -15.38 -24.99
C GLU A 38 -17.52 -16.07 -24.71
N ARG A 39 -16.60 -15.38 -24.02
CA ARG A 39 -15.23 -15.86 -23.77
C ARG A 39 -15.12 -16.77 -22.54
N VAL A 40 -16.20 -16.97 -21.80
CA VAL A 40 -16.18 -17.69 -20.52
C VAL A 40 -17.35 -18.66 -20.44
N SER A 41 -17.05 -19.94 -20.68
CA SER A 41 -18.08 -21.00 -20.70
C SER A 41 -17.88 -22.11 -19.67
N SER A 42 -16.67 -22.26 -19.11
CA SER A 42 -16.36 -23.27 -18.09
C SER A 42 -17.10 -22.97 -16.79
N ARG A 43 -17.85 -23.98 -16.28
CA ARG A 43 -18.57 -23.87 -14.99
C ARG A 43 -17.60 -23.55 -13.86
N ASP A 44 -16.53 -24.33 -13.72
CA ASP A 44 -15.54 -24.14 -12.66
C ASP A 44 -14.90 -22.75 -12.70
N SER A 45 -14.68 -22.20 -13.90
CA SER A 45 -14.17 -20.84 -14.03
C SER A 45 -15.17 -19.81 -13.53
N ILE A 46 -16.47 -20.00 -13.80
CA ILE A 46 -17.55 -19.12 -13.35
C ILE A 46 -17.69 -19.23 -11.83
N LEU A 47 -17.71 -20.44 -11.28
CA LEU A 47 -17.79 -20.66 -9.83
C LEU A 47 -16.62 -20.01 -9.10
N ARG A 48 -15.37 -20.20 -9.55
CA ARG A 48 -14.22 -19.49 -8.97
C ARG A 48 -14.36 -17.96 -8.95
N ARG A 49 -15.15 -17.37 -9.86
CA ARG A 49 -15.44 -15.92 -9.82
C ARG A 49 -16.51 -15.60 -8.79
N CYS A 50 -17.54 -16.44 -8.68
CA CYS A 50 -18.57 -16.29 -7.66
C CYS A 50 -17.94 -16.43 -6.28
N ASP A 51 -17.12 -17.46 -6.06
CA ASP A 51 -16.35 -17.69 -4.83
C ASP A 51 -15.48 -16.45 -4.51
N TYR A 52 -14.75 -15.92 -5.49
CA TYR A 52 -13.98 -14.69 -5.29
C TYR A 52 -14.85 -13.50 -4.89
N LEU A 53 -15.99 -13.28 -5.56
CA LEU A 53 -16.89 -12.18 -5.26
C LEU A 53 -17.60 -12.35 -3.91
N GLU A 54 -17.77 -13.57 -3.44
CA GLU A 54 -18.20 -13.90 -2.09
C GLU A 54 -17.10 -13.58 -1.06
N ASP A 55 -15.87 -14.02 -1.32
CA ASP A 55 -14.70 -13.78 -0.45
C ASP A 55 -14.47 -12.28 -0.22
N VAL A 56 -14.61 -11.46 -1.28
CA VAL A 56 -14.51 -10.00 -1.17
C VAL A 56 -15.85 -9.31 -0.86
N SER A 57 -16.90 -10.09 -0.57
CA SER A 57 -18.23 -9.66 -0.09
C SER A 57 -19.06 -8.78 -1.03
N PHE A 58 -18.82 -8.86 -2.33
CA PHE A 58 -19.73 -8.32 -3.34
C PHE A 58 -21.00 -9.15 -3.44
N LEU A 59 -20.88 -10.47 -3.26
CA LEU A 59 -21.98 -11.42 -3.28
C LEU A 59 -22.04 -12.17 -1.95
N GLU A 60 -23.18 -12.75 -1.66
CA GLU A 60 -23.39 -13.74 -0.60
C GLU A 60 -24.41 -14.78 -1.05
N VAL A 61 -24.38 -15.96 -0.46
CA VAL A 61 -25.33 -17.04 -0.78
C VAL A 61 -26.17 -17.38 0.44
N HIS A 62 -27.49 -17.30 0.30
CA HIS A 62 -28.46 -17.68 1.33
C HIS A 62 -29.44 -18.67 0.75
N ALA A 63 -29.61 -19.82 1.40
CA ALA A 63 -30.56 -20.85 0.97
C ALA A 63 -30.48 -21.25 -0.52
N ASP A 64 -29.26 -21.30 -1.08
CA ASP A 64 -28.95 -21.60 -2.50
C ASP A 64 -29.30 -20.49 -3.52
N GLU A 65 -29.64 -19.30 -3.04
CA GLU A 65 -29.87 -18.10 -3.84
C GLU A 65 -28.73 -17.09 -3.60
N TRP A 66 -28.19 -16.53 -4.68
CA TRP A 66 -27.18 -15.50 -4.64
C TRP A 66 -27.84 -14.13 -4.41
N GLU A 67 -27.32 -13.39 -3.44
CA GLU A 67 -27.73 -12.02 -3.13
C GLU A 67 -26.51 -11.08 -3.15
N LEU A 68 -26.76 -9.76 -3.07
CA LEU A 68 -25.68 -8.80 -2.92
C LEU A 68 -25.17 -8.82 -1.47
N GLY A 69 -23.88 -9.06 -1.31
CA GLY A 69 -23.19 -8.88 -0.04
C GLY A 69 -23.08 -7.41 0.33
N ILE A 70 -22.57 -7.12 1.54
CA ILE A 70 -22.48 -5.76 2.08
C ILE A 70 -21.72 -4.79 1.15
N GLU A 71 -20.64 -5.25 0.52
CA GLU A 71 -19.84 -4.41 -0.39
C GLU A 71 -20.53 -4.25 -1.75
N GLY A 72 -21.25 -5.27 -2.22
CA GLY A 72 -22.07 -5.19 -3.42
C GLY A 72 -23.19 -4.17 -3.27
N GLN A 73 -23.86 -4.16 -2.12
CA GLN A 73 -24.90 -3.18 -1.79
C GLN A 73 -24.30 -1.77 -1.65
N HIS A 74 -23.13 -1.64 -1.02
CA HIS A 74 -22.44 -0.36 -0.88
C HIS A 74 -22.04 0.21 -2.24
N TYR A 75 -21.35 -0.59 -3.06
CA TYR A 75 -20.92 -0.19 -4.39
C TYR A 75 -22.11 0.14 -5.30
N LEU A 76 -23.21 -0.63 -5.27
CA LEU A 76 -24.39 -0.38 -6.10
C LEU A 76 -25.01 1.01 -5.90
N LYS A 77 -24.92 1.59 -4.69
CA LYS A 77 -25.51 2.91 -4.39
C LYS A 77 -24.86 4.05 -5.17
N HIS A 78 -23.56 3.94 -5.46
CA HIS A 78 -22.76 5.02 -6.03
C HIS A 78 -22.17 4.66 -7.40
N GLN A 79 -21.85 3.39 -7.63
CA GLN A 79 -21.20 2.84 -8.83
C GLN A 79 -20.05 3.72 -9.33
N SER A 80 -19.22 4.20 -8.40
CA SER A 80 -18.07 5.05 -8.71
C SER A 80 -16.78 4.24 -8.66
N THR A 81 -15.81 4.61 -9.50
CA THR A 81 -14.47 4.01 -9.51
C THR A 81 -13.81 4.13 -8.13
N ASP A 82 -13.95 5.28 -7.47
CA ASP A 82 -13.34 5.55 -6.17
C ASP A 82 -13.87 4.59 -5.10
N THR A 83 -15.21 4.43 -5.02
CA THR A 83 -15.85 3.47 -4.12
C THR A 83 -15.39 2.05 -4.39
N LEU A 84 -15.30 1.65 -5.66
CA LEU A 84 -14.86 0.30 -6.00
C LEU A 84 -13.39 0.09 -5.62
N LEU A 85 -12.53 1.05 -5.92
CA LEU A 85 -11.11 0.96 -5.63
C LEU A 85 -10.85 0.91 -4.12
N GLU A 86 -11.58 1.70 -3.33
CA GLU A 86 -11.55 1.64 -1.86
C GLU A 86 -11.92 0.25 -1.33
N ILE A 87 -13.05 -0.31 -1.79
CA ILE A 87 -13.49 -1.67 -1.42
C ILE A 87 -12.41 -2.68 -1.80
N MET A 88 -11.89 -2.59 -3.02
CA MET A 88 -10.89 -3.52 -3.54
C MET A 88 -9.61 -3.47 -2.72
N CYS A 89 -9.10 -2.27 -2.41
CA CYS A 89 -7.93 -2.06 -1.56
C CYS A 89 -8.12 -2.60 -0.14
N ARG A 90 -9.32 -2.45 0.44
CA ARG A 90 -9.64 -2.97 1.78
C ARG A 90 -9.85 -4.49 1.81
N ARG A 91 -10.43 -5.07 0.77
CA ARG A 91 -10.77 -6.51 0.69
C ARG A 91 -9.68 -7.38 0.08
N ASN A 92 -8.69 -6.79 -0.57
CA ASN A 92 -7.58 -7.51 -1.20
C ASN A 92 -6.25 -7.01 -0.63
N LEU A 93 -5.73 -7.74 0.37
CA LEU A 93 -4.40 -7.54 0.94
C LEU A 93 -3.37 -7.34 -0.18
N GLY A 94 -2.62 -6.24 -0.18
CA GLY A 94 -1.56 -5.98 -1.15
C GLY A 94 -1.92 -5.12 -2.35
N LEU A 95 -3.21 -4.80 -2.57
CA LEU A 95 -3.53 -3.83 -3.63
C LEU A 95 -3.04 -2.43 -3.29
N ARG A 96 -3.06 -2.04 -2.01
CA ARG A 96 -2.52 -0.74 -1.56
C ARG A 96 -1.00 -0.69 -1.72
N SER A 97 -0.29 -1.71 -1.25
CA SER A 97 1.17 -1.79 -1.45
C SER A 97 1.58 -1.77 -2.91
N LEU A 98 0.78 -2.38 -3.80
CA LEU A 98 1.03 -2.34 -5.23
C LEU A 98 0.87 -0.93 -5.82
N LEU A 99 -0.16 -0.20 -5.40
CA LEU A 99 -0.38 1.20 -5.82
C LEU A 99 0.77 2.10 -5.34
N TYR A 100 1.22 1.94 -4.10
CA TYR A 100 2.40 2.66 -3.60
C TYR A 100 3.64 2.29 -4.43
N ALA A 101 3.93 1.01 -4.64
CA ALA A 101 5.11 0.60 -5.41
C ALA A 101 5.10 1.15 -6.86
N LEU A 102 3.93 1.17 -7.51
CA LEU A 102 3.77 1.73 -8.86
C LEU A 102 3.83 3.26 -8.91
N SER A 103 3.73 3.98 -7.78
CA SER A 103 3.93 5.43 -7.73
C SER A 103 5.41 5.81 -7.87
N VAL A 104 6.31 4.92 -7.43
CA VAL A 104 7.77 5.09 -7.57
C VAL A 104 8.21 4.89 -9.03
N GLY A 105 7.63 3.91 -9.74
CA GLY A 105 8.02 3.65 -11.11
C GLY A 105 7.30 2.49 -11.81
N PRO A 106 7.59 2.30 -13.11
CA PRO A 106 7.06 1.18 -13.89
C PRO A 106 7.52 -0.16 -13.35
N MET A 107 6.65 -1.17 -13.39
CA MET A 107 6.97 -2.54 -12.99
C MET A 107 6.65 -3.55 -14.10
N SER A 108 7.52 -4.54 -14.29
CA SER A 108 7.17 -5.75 -15.04
C SER A 108 6.23 -6.66 -14.25
N ILE A 109 5.68 -7.71 -14.86
CA ILE A 109 4.82 -8.63 -14.12
C ILE A 109 5.60 -9.43 -13.07
N GLU A 110 6.86 -9.73 -13.38
CA GLU A 110 7.82 -10.35 -12.48
C GLU A 110 8.08 -9.44 -11.27
N ASP A 111 8.27 -8.14 -11.52
CA ASP A 111 8.47 -7.15 -10.46
C ASP A 111 7.25 -7.02 -9.55
N VAL A 112 6.03 -7.02 -10.13
CA VAL A 112 4.78 -7.02 -9.35
C VAL A 112 4.69 -8.25 -8.46
N GLY A 113 4.95 -9.46 -9.00
CA GLY A 113 4.92 -10.70 -8.23
C GLY A 113 5.92 -10.68 -7.07
N ARG A 114 7.15 -10.25 -7.35
CA ARG A 114 8.21 -10.10 -6.34
C ARG A 114 7.84 -9.07 -5.26
N GLN A 115 7.33 -7.91 -5.66
CA GLN A 115 6.93 -6.86 -4.71
C GLN A 115 5.80 -7.34 -3.79
N GLN A 116 4.78 -8.01 -4.34
CA GLN A 116 3.67 -8.53 -3.55
C GLN A 116 4.12 -9.57 -2.53
N LEU A 117 4.94 -10.54 -2.94
CA LEU A 117 5.42 -11.61 -2.05
C LEU A 117 6.40 -11.12 -0.98
N ASN A 118 7.19 -10.09 -1.28
CA ASN A 118 8.12 -9.51 -0.30
C ASN A 118 7.42 -8.63 0.72
N THR A 119 6.40 -7.89 0.29
CA THR A 119 5.63 -7.01 1.18
C THR A 119 4.63 -7.82 2.02
N HIS A 120 4.06 -8.87 1.41
CA HIS A 120 2.99 -9.69 1.96
C HIS A 120 3.32 -11.19 1.83
N PRO A 121 4.31 -11.70 2.58
CA PRO A 121 4.73 -13.10 2.51
C PRO A 121 3.61 -14.11 2.84
N GLU A 122 2.61 -13.69 3.60
CA GLU A 122 1.40 -14.47 3.93
C GLU A 122 0.54 -14.81 2.72
N LEU A 123 0.71 -14.11 1.59
CA LEU A 123 0.05 -14.46 0.33
C LEU A 123 0.46 -15.85 -0.16
N GLY A 124 1.70 -16.28 0.11
CA GLY A 124 2.15 -17.65 -0.11
C GLY A 124 2.06 -18.14 -1.56
N TRP A 125 2.06 -17.24 -2.55
CA TRP A 125 1.98 -17.63 -3.96
C TRP A 125 3.27 -18.31 -4.42
N ASP A 126 3.15 -19.16 -5.44
CA ASP A 126 4.30 -19.67 -6.17
C ASP A 126 4.98 -18.50 -6.93
N PRO A 127 6.24 -18.14 -6.61
CA PRO A 127 6.94 -17.04 -7.28
C PRO A 127 7.15 -17.24 -8.78
N SER A 128 7.05 -18.48 -9.27
CA SER A 128 7.16 -18.80 -10.69
C SER A 128 5.83 -18.66 -11.45
N ASN A 129 4.71 -18.47 -10.73
CA ASN A 129 3.39 -18.30 -11.29
C ASN A 129 2.91 -16.85 -11.19
N HIS A 130 2.71 -16.21 -12.34
CA HIS A 130 2.31 -14.81 -12.41
C HIS A 130 0.79 -14.59 -12.43
N ASP A 131 -0.04 -15.62 -12.32
CA ASP A 131 -1.51 -15.48 -12.44
C ASP A 131 -2.11 -14.55 -11.38
N MET A 132 -1.62 -14.62 -10.14
CA MET A 132 -2.09 -13.76 -9.04
C MET A 132 -1.64 -12.31 -9.21
N ALA A 133 -0.38 -12.10 -9.59
CA ALA A 133 0.14 -10.78 -9.96
C ALA A 133 -0.68 -10.19 -11.13
N LEU A 134 -0.98 -11.01 -12.16
CA LEU A 134 -1.77 -10.62 -13.32
C LEU A 134 -3.20 -10.25 -12.93
N GLN A 135 -3.82 -11.02 -12.04
CA GLN A 135 -5.16 -10.72 -11.56
C GLN A 135 -5.23 -9.35 -10.90
N ARG A 136 -4.23 -8.99 -10.10
CA ARG A 136 -4.15 -7.71 -9.38
C ARG A 136 -3.98 -6.54 -10.32
N VAL A 137 -2.99 -6.59 -11.22
CA VAL A 137 -2.82 -5.51 -12.21
C VAL A 137 -4.01 -5.42 -13.15
N ASN A 138 -4.70 -6.52 -13.48
CA ASN A 138 -5.89 -6.45 -14.33
C ASN A 138 -7.09 -5.81 -13.61
N TRP A 139 -7.24 -5.99 -12.29
CA TRP A 139 -8.21 -5.20 -11.51
C TRP A 139 -7.89 -3.71 -11.59
N LEU A 140 -6.64 -3.32 -11.27
CA LEU A 140 -6.21 -1.93 -11.31
C LEU A 140 -6.32 -1.31 -12.72
N ARG A 141 -6.04 -2.11 -13.76
CA ARG A 141 -6.22 -1.68 -15.16
C ARG A 141 -7.68 -1.53 -15.55
N SER A 142 -8.54 -2.42 -15.08
CA SER A 142 -9.97 -2.32 -15.33
C SER A 142 -10.60 -1.14 -14.57
N LEU A 143 -10.01 -0.72 -13.46
CA LEU A 143 -10.36 0.49 -12.71
C LEU A 143 -9.81 1.77 -13.34
N GLY A 144 -8.95 1.67 -14.37
CA GLY A 144 -8.37 2.82 -15.05
C GLY A 144 -7.24 3.51 -14.27
N VAL A 145 -6.80 2.95 -13.14
CA VAL A 145 -5.72 3.52 -12.31
C VAL A 145 -4.32 3.02 -12.69
N VAL A 146 -4.26 1.93 -13.45
CA VAL A 146 -3.02 1.39 -14.02
C VAL A 146 -3.16 1.25 -15.53
N GLN A 147 -2.11 1.57 -16.27
CA GLN A 147 -2.00 1.30 -17.70
C GLN A 147 -0.82 0.36 -17.97
N LYS A 148 -0.86 -0.30 -19.14
CA LYS A 148 0.22 -1.19 -19.60
C LYS A 148 0.80 -0.66 -20.90
N ASP A 149 2.12 -0.49 -20.94
CA ASP A 149 2.89 -0.19 -22.14
C ASP A 149 3.98 -1.26 -22.33
N GLY A 150 3.93 -1.99 -23.44
CA GLY A 150 4.79 -3.16 -23.67
C GLY A 150 4.67 -4.19 -22.54
N ASN A 151 5.76 -4.40 -21.78
CA ASN A 151 5.79 -5.30 -20.62
C ASN A 151 5.71 -4.57 -19.27
N GLN A 152 5.48 -3.25 -19.27
CA GLN A 152 5.53 -2.41 -18.08
C GLN A 152 4.13 -1.96 -17.67
N TYR A 153 3.86 -1.99 -16.37
CA TYR A 153 2.67 -1.42 -15.74
C TYR A 153 3.04 -0.09 -15.08
N THR A 154 2.21 0.95 -15.26
CA THR A 154 2.42 2.29 -14.70
C THR A 154 1.12 2.85 -14.15
N LEU A 155 1.19 3.67 -13.09
CA LEU A 155 0.02 4.44 -12.65
C LEU A 155 -0.40 5.45 -13.72
N THR A 156 -1.71 5.59 -13.88
CA THR A 156 -2.32 6.70 -14.63
C THR A 156 -2.31 7.98 -13.79
N ALA A 157 -2.82 9.09 -14.34
CA ALA A 157 -2.95 10.33 -13.56
C ALA A 157 -3.96 10.16 -12.42
N GLU A 158 -5.07 9.48 -12.73
CA GLU A 158 -6.13 9.11 -11.80
C GLU A 158 -5.60 8.17 -10.70
N GLY A 159 -4.79 7.18 -11.08
CA GLY A 159 -4.15 6.29 -10.12
C GLY A 159 -3.20 6.99 -9.15
N ARG A 160 -2.42 7.97 -9.63
CA ARG A 160 -1.57 8.80 -8.76
C ARG A 160 -2.41 9.61 -7.77
N GLN A 161 -3.41 10.33 -8.27
CA GLN A 161 -4.29 11.14 -7.43
C GLN A 161 -5.00 10.29 -6.36
N PHE A 162 -5.42 9.07 -6.70
CA PHE A 162 -6.01 8.17 -5.72
C PHE A 162 -5.00 7.75 -4.64
N THR A 163 -3.80 7.33 -5.02
CA THR A 163 -2.75 6.93 -4.05
C THR A 163 -2.40 8.06 -3.08
N ASP A 164 -2.35 9.30 -3.57
CA ASP A 164 -2.05 10.49 -2.75
C ASP A 164 -3.13 10.73 -1.68
N ASN A 165 -4.41 10.58 -2.04
CA ASN A 165 -5.54 10.76 -1.13
C ASN A 165 -5.71 9.59 -0.15
N ALA A 166 -5.37 8.38 -0.59
CA ALA A 166 -5.77 7.15 0.11
C ALA A 166 -5.04 6.91 1.44
N VAL A 167 -3.83 7.46 1.63
CA VAL A 167 -3.13 7.37 2.93
C VAL A 167 -3.87 8.15 4.02
N GLU A 168 -4.58 9.24 3.69
CA GLU A 168 -5.36 9.98 4.67
C GLU A 168 -6.56 9.16 5.15
N GLU A 169 -7.33 8.60 4.23
CA GLU A 169 -8.55 7.83 4.54
C GLU A 169 -8.25 6.47 5.18
N TRP A 170 -7.14 5.83 4.80
CA TRP A 170 -6.77 4.50 5.32
C TRP A 170 -6.02 4.53 6.65
N ALA A 171 -5.28 5.61 6.95
CA ALA A 171 -4.73 5.80 8.28
C ALA A 171 -5.85 5.98 9.32
N GLU A 172 -6.93 6.70 8.98
CA GLU A 172 -8.10 6.89 9.85
C GLU A 172 -8.96 5.63 9.99
N SER A 173 -9.08 4.80 8.95
CA SER A 173 -9.89 3.58 8.98
C SER A 173 -9.39 2.51 9.96
N THR A 174 -8.08 2.51 10.28
CA THR A 174 -7.48 1.60 11.28
C THR A 174 -8.01 1.91 12.70
N MET A 175 -8.38 3.17 12.98
CA MET A 175 -8.90 3.62 14.29
C MET A 175 -10.26 3.01 14.66
N VAL A 176 -11.07 2.61 13.67
CA VAL A 176 -12.44 2.13 13.90
C VAL A 176 -12.49 0.60 14.12
N GLY A 177 -11.41 -0.12 13.79
CA GLY A 177 -11.35 -1.58 13.82
C GLY A 177 -10.92 -2.23 15.15
N GLU A 178 -10.18 -1.53 16.02
CA GLU A 178 -9.55 -2.16 17.20
C GLU A 178 -10.10 -1.70 18.58
N SER A 179 -11.04 -0.77 18.61
CA SER A 179 -11.61 -0.27 19.88
C SER A 179 -12.77 -1.13 20.40
N ALA A 180 -12.52 -2.40 20.75
CA ALA A 180 -13.54 -3.23 21.38
C ALA A 180 -13.03 -4.33 22.33
N VAL A 181 -12.09 -4.06 23.25
CA VAL A 181 -12.03 -4.82 24.52
C VAL A 181 -11.47 -3.94 25.65
N SER A 182 -12.33 -3.54 26.60
CA SER A 182 -11.90 -3.02 27.90
C SER A 182 -12.43 -3.93 29.00
N ASP A 183 -11.54 -4.68 29.65
CA ASP A 183 -11.79 -5.28 30.97
C ASP A 183 -10.73 -4.71 31.93
N PRO A 184 -11.12 -4.00 33.01
CA PRO A 184 -10.15 -3.22 33.79
C PRO A 184 -9.50 -4.09 34.87
N LEU A 185 -8.20 -4.38 34.71
CA LEU A 185 -7.34 -4.76 35.84
C LEU A 185 -6.25 -3.69 36.04
N MET A 186 -6.38 -2.99 37.15
CA MET A 186 -5.48 -1.93 37.61
C MET A 186 -4.06 -2.47 37.92
N ALA A 187 -3.11 -2.15 37.06
CA ALA A 187 -1.69 -2.03 37.41
C ALA A 187 -1.25 -0.63 36.98
N GLY A 188 -0.74 0.17 37.92
CA GLY A 188 -0.42 1.60 37.74
C GLY A 188 0.33 1.86 36.44
N THR A 189 -0.43 2.25 35.42
CA THR A 189 0.06 2.48 34.07
C THR A 189 0.49 3.93 34.02
N TYR A 190 1.75 4.18 33.68
CA TYR A 190 2.12 5.48 33.15
C TYR A 190 1.41 5.55 31.78
N GLU A 191 0.41 6.42 31.65
CA GLU A 191 -0.09 6.81 30.34
C GLU A 191 1.04 7.57 29.64
N THR A 192 1.83 6.86 28.85
CA THR A 192 2.59 7.53 27.80
C THR A 192 1.59 7.79 26.68
N THR A 193 1.01 8.99 26.63
CA THR A 193 0.41 9.52 25.41
C THR A 193 1.53 9.81 24.42
N VAL A 194 2.17 8.75 23.91
CA VAL A 194 2.80 8.84 22.60
C VAL A 194 1.64 8.70 21.65
N GLU A 195 1.15 9.81 21.10
CA GLU A 195 0.35 9.79 19.88
C GLU A 195 1.26 9.23 18.77
N ALA A 196 1.43 7.90 18.76
CA ALA A 196 2.12 7.20 17.71
C ALA A 196 1.27 7.38 16.45
N ARG A 197 1.78 8.21 15.54
CA ARG A 197 1.15 8.43 14.23
C ARG A 197 1.04 7.08 13.54
N GLU A 198 -0.18 6.63 13.28
CA GLU A 198 -0.41 5.33 12.66
C GLU A 198 -0.27 5.46 11.15
N ILE A 199 0.89 5.05 10.63
CA ILE A 199 1.16 4.95 9.19
C ILE A 199 0.48 3.68 8.69
N ASP A 200 -0.17 3.74 7.52
CA ASP A 200 -0.73 2.55 6.87
C ASP A 200 0.30 1.40 6.85
N PRO A 201 0.00 0.23 7.45
CA PRO A 201 0.93 -0.90 7.50
C PRO A 201 1.45 -1.32 6.12
N GLU A 202 0.64 -1.22 5.06
CA GLU A 202 1.07 -1.54 3.70
C GLU A 202 2.04 -0.51 3.12
N PHE A 203 1.83 0.76 3.42
CA PHE A 203 2.75 1.83 3.06
C PHE A 203 4.09 1.62 3.75
N ARG A 204 4.07 1.38 5.07
CA ARG A 204 5.27 1.10 5.86
C ARG A 204 6.04 -0.10 5.31
N ALA A 205 5.36 -1.21 5.06
CA ALA A 205 6.00 -2.41 4.53
C ALA A 205 6.63 -2.15 3.15
N THR A 206 5.97 -1.37 2.29
CA THR A 206 6.50 -1.00 0.97
C THR A 206 7.70 -0.07 1.07
N ALA A 207 7.69 0.91 1.99
CA ALA A 207 8.82 1.80 2.23
C ALA A 207 10.05 1.04 2.73
N LEU A 208 9.89 0.14 3.71
CA LEU A 208 11.01 -0.67 4.20
C LEU A 208 11.58 -1.58 3.11
N TYR A 209 10.71 -2.14 2.24
CA TYR A 209 11.14 -3.02 1.16
C TYR A 209 12.07 -2.32 0.17
N GLN A 210 11.84 -1.04 -0.14
CA GLN A 210 12.71 -0.27 -1.05
C GLN A 210 14.15 -0.13 -0.53
N PHE A 211 14.38 -0.34 0.76
CA PHE A 211 15.68 -0.23 1.41
C PHE A 211 16.16 -1.59 1.96
N ASP A 212 15.74 -2.69 1.32
CA ASP A 212 16.10 -4.06 1.72
C ASP A 212 15.81 -4.37 3.19
N GLN A 213 14.76 -3.77 3.75
CA GLN A 213 14.37 -3.87 5.16
C GLN A 213 15.45 -3.39 6.14
N CYS A 214 16.30 -2.45 5.73
CA CYS A 214 17.36 -1.87 6.54
C CYS A 214 17.14 -0.38 6.79
N CYS A 215 17.72 0.13 7.87
CA CYS A 215 17.85 1.57 8.08
C CYS A 215 18.77 2.17 7.01
N ALA A 216 18.36 3.27 6.39
CA ALA A 216 19.16 3.96 5.37
C ALA A 216 20.51 4.42 5.93
N VAL A 217 20.57 4.84 7.20
CA VAL A 217 21.77 5.41 7.81
C VAL A 217 22.61 4.40 8.56
N SER A 218 22.10 3.23 8.93
CA SER A 218 22.82 2.25 9.78
C SER A 218 22.44 0.82 9.40
N ASP A 219 23.23 -0.18 9.81
CA ASP A 219 22.95 -1.58 9.47
C ASP A 219 21.86 -2.27 10.32
N VAL A 220 20.94 -1.50 10.92
CA VAL A 220 19.79 -2.07 11.65
C VAL A 220 18.80 -2.64 10.64
N ASP A 221 18.55 -3.95 10.73
CA ASP A 221 17.75 -4.75 9.79
C ASP A 221 16.50 -5.39 10.43
N HIS A 222 16.32 -5.26 11.74
CA HIS A 222 15.18 -5.85 12.42
C HIS A 222 13.92 -4.97 12.23
N PRO A 223 12.85 -5.44 11.57
CA PRO A 223 11.72 -4.58 11.18
C PRO A 223 11.04 -3.88 12.36
N ALA A 224 10.98 -4.49 13.53
CA ALA A 224 10.39 -3.87 14.73
C ALA A 224 11.22 -2.69 15.31
N LEU A 225 12.47 -2.54 14.89
CA LEU A 225 13.37 -1.44 15.28
C LEU A 225 13.43 -0.33 14.23
N LEU A 226 12.73 -0.50 13.10
CA LEU A 226 12.66 0.46 12.02
C LEU A 226 11.37 1.25 12.08
N ASP A 227 11.49 2.54 11.81
CA ASP A 227 10.39 3.44 11.53
C ASP A 227 10.54 3.97 10.09
N VAL A 228 9.49 4.60 9.58
CA VAL A 228 9.50 5.28 8.29
C VAL A 228 9.41 6.77 8.59
N ALA A 229 10.53 7.48 8.40
CA ALA A 229 10.66 8.89 8.69
C ALA A 229 10.33 9.72 7.44
N HIS A 230 9.38 10.66 7.54
CA HIS A 230 9.11 11.59 6.45
C HIS A 230 10.20 12.65 6.36
N ILE A 231 10.69 12.91 5.15
CA ILE A 231 11.68 13.96 4.87
C ILE A 231 10.99 15.32 5.00
N LEU A 232 9.93 15.54 4.22
CA LEU A 232 9.04 16.68 4.40
C LEU A 232 8.04 16.39 5.52
N PRO A 233 7.92 17.27 6.54
CA PRO A 233 7.09 17.00 7.70
C PRO A 233 5.63 16.67 7.36
N TRP A 234 5.13 15.59 7.93
CA TRP A 234 3.75 15.10 7.75
C TRP A 234 2.67 16.18 7.95
N SER A 235 2.86 17.10 8.91
CA SER A 235 1.88 18.15 9.22
C SER A 235 1.81 19.24 8.16
N ASP A 236 2.94 19.51 7.51
CA ASP A 236 3.13 20.71 6.68
C ASP A 236 2.91 20.39 5.19
N TYR A 237 2.98 19.11 4.83
CA TYR A 237 2.93 18.61 3.45
C TYR A 237 1.94 17.43 3.31
N PRO A 238 0.62 17.66 3.48
CA PRO A 238 -0.39 16.61 3.38
C PRO A 238 -0.35 15.86 2.04
N GLU A 239 -0.09 16.55 0.94
CA GLU A 239 -0.04 15.99 -0.41
C GLU A 239 1.11 15.00 -0.64
N TYR A 240 2.15 14.99 0.21
CA TYR A 240 3.31 14.10 0.08
C TYR A 240 3.36 13.00 1.16
N ARG A 241 2.26 12.77 1.88
CA ARG A 241 2.20 11.75 2.96
C ARG A 241 2.30 10.33 2.43
N ALA A 242 1.65 10.08 1.29
CA ALA A 242 1.65 8.81 0.57
C ALA A 242 2.81 8.66 -0.42
N ASP A 243 3.69 9.65 -0.48
CA ASP A 243 4.81 9.63 -1.41
C ASP A 243 5.96 8.82 -0.81
N LEU A 244 6.20 7.65 -1.40
CA LEU A 244 7.32 6.78 -1.03
C LEU A 244 8.68 7.45 -1.26
N GLN A 245 8.77 8.46 -2.12
CA GLN A 245 9.98 9.26 -2.33
C GLN A 245 10.22 10.29 -1.23
N ASN A 246 9.24 10.52 -0.37
CA ASN A 246 9.30 11.44 0.77
C ASN A 246 9.63 10.73 2.09
N VAL A 247 10.10 9.49 2.06
CA VAL A 247 10.36 8.74 3.29
C VAL A 247 11.71 8.03 3.31
N LEU A 248 12.27 7.90 4.51
CA LEU A 248 13.49 7.16 4.80
C LEU A 248 13.21 6.11 5.90
N PRO A 249 13.45 4.82 5.62
CA PRO A 249 13.56 3.82 6.67
C PRO A 249 14.72 4.17 7.61
N LEU A 250 14.41 4.42 8.87
CA LEU A 250 15.41 4.75 9.89
C LEU A 250 15.20 3.89 11.12
N SER A 251 16.27 3.53 11.83
CA SER A 251 16.07 2.93 13.15
C SER A 251 15.44 3.96 14.09
N LYS A 252 14.72 3.51 15.13
CA LYS A 252 14.03 4.39 16.09
C LYS A 252 14.91 5.53 16.63
N ILE A 253 16.20 5.25 16.85
CA ILE A 253 17.17 6.24 17.34
C ILE A 253 17.51 7.27 16.25
N HIS A 254 17.79 6.80 15.03
CA HIS A 254 18.10 7.68 13.90
C HIS A 254 16.90 8.52 13.49
N HIS A 255 15.69 7.95 13.49
CA HIS A 255 14.46 8.69 13.26
C HIS A 255 14.30 9.85 14.27
N ALA A 256 14.44 9.55 15.57
CA ALA A 256 14.35 10.58 16.61
C ALA A 256 15.44 11.66 16.50
N ALA A 257 16.61 11.33 15.96
CA ALA A 257 17.72 12.26 15.74
C ALA A 257 17.53 13.11 14.47
N PHE A 258 16.99 12.52 13.40
CA PHE A 258 16.62 13.21 12.16
C PHE A 258 15.52 14.25 12.42
N ASP A 259 14.45 13.87 13.12
CA ASP A 259 13.35 14.78 13.52
C ASP A 259 13.84 15.96 14.37
N ARG A 260 14.89 15.73 15.18
CA ARG A 260 15.53 16.76 16.02
C ARG A 260 16.58 17.57 15.27
N LYS A 261 16.75 17.36 13.97
CA LYS A 261 17.73 18.07 13.13
C LYS A 261 19.16 17.95 13.67
N LEU A 262 19.49 16.79 14.25
CA LEU A 262 20.85 16.48 14.72
C LEU A 262 21.76 16.08 13.56
N PHE A 263 21.17 15.47 12.53
CA PHE A 263 21.80 15.19 11.25
C PHE A 263 20.73 15.26 10.14
N THR A 264 21.17 15.29 8.89
CA THR A 264 20.34 15.17 7.70
C THR A 264 21.10 14.42 6.60
N ILE A 265 20.48 14.25 5.44
CA ILE A 265 21.09 13.73 4.22
C ILE A 265 20.95 14.84 3.15
N ASP A 266 22.01 15.14 2.40
CA ASP A 266 21.95 16.12 1.31
C ASP A 266 21.40 15.54 -0.01
N ALA A 267 21.25 16.40 -1.02
CA ALA A 267 20.66 16.02 -2.32
C ALA A 267 21.53 15.02 -3.10
N GLU A 268 22.83 14.97 -2.79
CA GLU A 268 23.80 14.01 -3.30
C GLU A 268 23.91 12.75 -2.42
N PHE A 269 23.04 12.64 -1.42
CA PHE A 269 22.92 11.54 -0.46
C PHE A 269 24.11 11.40 0.50
N HIS A 270 24.82 12.47 0.84
CA HIS A 270 25.82 12.45 1.91
C HIS A 270 25.19 12.79 3.26
N LEU A 271 25.68 12.12 4.30
CA LEU A 271 25.27 12.39 5.67
C LEU A 271 25.85 13.73 6.15
N GLN A 272 24.99 14.66 6.56
CA GLN A 272 25.40 15.95 7.11
C GLN A 272 25.04 16.01 8.60
N VAL A 273 25.99 16.40 9.45
CA VAL A 273 25.81 16.41 10.92
C VAL A 273 25.81 17.84 11.42
N ASN A 274 24.88 18.16 12.32
CA ASN A 274 24.82 19.47 12.94
C ASN A 274 26.13 19.76 13.69
N PRO A 275 26.88 20.83 13.38
CA PRO A 275 28.17 21.12 14.03
C PRO A 275 28.08 21.34 15.54
N GLN A 276 26.88 21.62 16.07
CA GLN A 276 26.63 21.78 17.50
C GLN A 276 26.22 20.47 18.19
N PHE A 277 26.04 19.38 17.43
CA PHE A 277 25.67 18.08 17.98
C PHE A 277 26.88 17.41 18.61
N GLU A 278 26.86 17.29 19.94
CA GLU A 278 27.85 16.56 20.73
C GLU A 278 27.19 15.39 21.46
N THR A 279 27.91 14.26 21.58
CA THR A 279 27.38 13.07 22.26
C THR A 279 28.47 12.19 22.88
N ASP A 280 28.21 11.75 24.10
CA ASP A 280 29.04 10.75 24.80
C ASP A 280 28.70 9.30 24.41
N SER A 281 27.58 9.09 23.70
CA SER A 281 27.13 7.77 23.25
C SER A 281 28.03 7.23 22.15
N GLN A 282 28.64 6.06 22.40
CA GLN A 282 29.44 5.35 21.39
C GLN A 282 28.62 5.04 20.14
N LEU A 283 27.38 4.57 20.32
CA LEU A 283 26.48 4.26 19.21
C LEU A 283 26.26 5.48 18.30
N LEU A 284 25.95 6.65 18.87
CA LEU A 284 25.67 7.85 18.07
C LEU A 284 26.92 8.42 17.40
N ARG A 285 28.10 8.28 18.03
CA ARG A 285 29.36 8.63 17.38
C ARG A 285 29.60 7.75 16.15
N GLU A 286 29.55 6.43 16.32
CA GLU A 286 29.86 5.47 15.25
C GLU A 286 28.84 5.51 14.10
N THR A 287 27.56 5.79 14.40
CA THR A 287 26.49 5.72 13.40
C THR A 287 26.12 7.07 12.77
N ILE A 288 26.47 8.19 13.41
CA ILE A 288 26.15 9.54 12.91
C ILE A 288 27.42 10.38 12.77
N CYS A 289 28.14 10.66 13.86
CA CYS A 289 29.23 11.64 13.85
C CYS A 289 30.42 11.21 12.98
N ASP A 290 30.90 9.98 13.15
CA ASP A 290 32.09 9.46 12.48
C ASP A 290 31.86 9.25 10.98
N ARG A 291 30.57 9.22 10.57
CA ARG A 291 30.11 9.02 9.20
C ARG A 291 29.74 10.33 8.48
N ALA A 292 30.00 11.48 9.10
CA ALA A 292 29.74 12.77 8.48
C ALA A 292 30.48 12.90 7.13
N GLY A 293 29.75 13.27 6.09
CA GLY A 293 30.22 13.37 4.71
C GLY A 293 30.29 12.04 3.95
N GLU A 294 30.01 10.90 4.59
CA GLU A 294 29.90 9.63 3.88
C GLU A 294 28.63 9.60 3.01
N GLN A 295 28.75 8.99 1.83
CA GLN A 295 27.61 8.75 0.96
C GLN A 295 26.77 7.60 1.49
N VAL A 296 25.48 7.85 1.67
CA VAL A 296 24.48 6.87 2.06
C VAL A 296 24.01 6.11 0.82
N LEU A 297 23.87 4.78 0.94
CA LEU A 297 23.37 3.94 -0.15
C LEU A 297 21.85 4.03 -0.21
N ILE A 298 21.36 4.94 -1.05
CA ILE A 298 19.94 5.09 -1.36
C ILE A 298 19.71 4.55 -2.77
N PRO A 299 18.85 3.53 -2.97
CA PRO A 299 18.60 2.98 -4.30
C PRO A 299 17.97 4.01 -5.23
N ASP A 300 18.26 3.90 -6.53
CA ASP A 300 17.82 4.89 -7.52
C ASP A 300 16.29 5.07 -7.51
N ASN A 301 15.87 6.35 -7.56
CA ASN A 301 14.46 6.78 -7.55
C ASN A 301 13.64 6.43 -6.30
N THR A 302 14.25 5.94 -5.21
CA THR A 302 13.53 5.65 -3.96
C THR A 302 13.30 6.88 -3.09
N VAL A 303 14.15 7.91 -3.21
CA VAL A 303 14.03 9.18 -2.49
C VAL A 303 14.19 10.33 -3.47
N SER A 304 13.38 11.38 -3.32
CA SER A 304 13.46 12.58 -4.13
C SER A 304 14.52 13.54 -3.57
N PRO A 305 15.59 13.88 -4.33
CA PRO A 305 16.57 14.88 -3.90
C PRO A 305 15.92 16.24 -3.61
N LYS A 306 14.83 16.58 -4.30
CA LYS A 306 14.09 17.83 -4.09
C LYS A 306 13.48 17.94 -2.70
N TYR A 307 13.05 16.82 -2.12
CA TYR A 307 12.50 16.80 -0.76
C TYR A 307 13.61 17.00 0.27
N LEU A 308 14.79 16.40 0.04
CA LEU A 308 15.97 16.64 0.88
C LEU A 308 16.44 18.10 0.76
N GLU A 309 16.50 18.67 -0.45
CA GLU A 309 16.81 20.09 -0.66
C GLU A 309 15.83 21.00 0.11
N ALA A 310 14.53 20.75 -0.01
CA ALA A 310 13.50 21.52 0.67
C ALA A 310 13.55 21.37 2.20
N HIS A 311 13.81 20.16 2.71
CA HIS A 311 14.04 19.92 4.13
C HIS A 311 15.30 20.65 4.63
N ASN A 312 16.39 20.58 3.88
CA ASN A 312 17.68 21.16 4.27
C ASN A 312 17.67 22.69 4.20
N ALA A 313 16.87 23.29 3.32
CA ALA A 313 16.73 24.74 3.20
C ALA A 313 16.19 25.42 4.49
N VAL A 314 15.55 24.66 5.39
CA VAL A 314 15.07 25.16 6.69
C VAL A 314 16.01 24.82 7.86
N LEU A 315 17.18 24.23 7.58
CA LEU A 315 18.22 23.96 8.57
C LEU A 315 19.23 25.10 8.58
N GLU A 316 19.42 25.75 9.74
CA GLU A 316 20.31 26.90 9.88
C GLU A 316 21.81 26.55 9.77
N TRP A 317 22.14 25.26 9.70
CA TRP A 317 23.50 24.73 9.84
C TRP A 317 23.98 23.94 8.62
N VAL A 318 23.17 23.83 7.57
CA VAL A 318 23.49 23.17 6.29
C VAL A 318 23.87 24.21 5.23
#